data_AF-A0A2E6DP89-F1
#
_entry.id   AF-A0A2E6DP89-F1
#
_cell.length_a   1.000
_cell.length_b   1.000
_cell.length_c   1.000
_cell.angle_alpha   90.00
_cell.angle_beta   90.00
_cell.angle_gamma   90.00
#
_symmetry.space_group_name_H-M   'P 1'
#
loop_
_entity.id
_entity.type
_entity.pdbx_description
1 polymer ?
#
loop_
_entity_poly.entity_id
_entity_poly.type
_entity_poly.pdbx_seq_one_letter_code
_entity_poly.pdbx_strand_id
1 'polypeptide(L)'
;MFTMVDDCPRCGLHFERMDGHSLGAVAVNTMTSSALVLTVVALALVIIGTDASTSTLLLLAAPAGLIFPILFDPVSRTLWNAIELLMRPPQANEIRKEFRHIKVR
;
A
#
# COMPACT_ATOMS: atom_id res chain seq x y z
N MET A 1 3.63 -14.63 6.34
CA MET A 1 2.92 -14.15 5.13
C MET A 1 1.52 -13.79 5.56
N PHE A 2 1.23 -12.50 5.75
CA PHE A 2 -0.11 -12.06 6.14
C PHE A 2 -0.99 -12.11 4.89
N THR A 3 -1.77 -13.18 4.75
CA THR A 3 -2.65 -13.37 3.60
C THR A 3 -3.86 -12.48 3.77
N MET A 4 -4.08 -11.56 2.82
CA MET A 4 -5.32 -10.81 2.73
C MET A 4 -6.44 -11.81 2.38
N VAL A 5 -7.58 -11.71 3.08
CA VAL A 5 -8.78 -12.46 2.70
C VAL A 5 -9.30 -11.91 1.37
N ASP A 6 -9.80 -12.78 0.49
CA ASP A 6 -10.25 -12.37 -0.85
C ASP A 6 -11.48 -11.45 -0.80
N ASP A 7 -12.32 -11.63 0.22
CA ASP A 7 -13.56 -10.91 0.39
C ASP A 7 -13.71 -10.33 1.80
N CYS A 8 -14.34 -9.17 1.89
CA CYS A 8 -14.68 -8.57 3.16
C CYS A 8 -15.72 -9.43 3.91
N PRO A 9 -15.46 -9.88 5.15
CA PRO A 9 -16.41 -10.69 5.93
C PRO A 9 -17.64 -9.90 6.41
N ARG A 10 -17.58 -8.56 6.37
CA ARG A 10 -18.66 -7.68 6.86
C ARG A 10 -19.68 -7.31 5.78
N CYS A 11 -19.21 -7.05 4.57
CA CYS A 11 -20.05 -6.58 3.46
C CYS A 11 -19.99 -7.46 2.21
N GLY A 12 -19.15 -8.50 2.18
CA GLY A 12 -19.06 -9.42 1.03
C GLY A 12 -18.51 -8.80 -0.24
N LEU A 13 -17.77 -7.68 -0.13
CA LEU A 13 -17.07 -7.07 -1.25
C LEU A 13 -15.81 -7.88 -1.57
N HIS A 14 -15.66 -8.28 -2.83
CA HIS A 14 -14.43 -8.87 -3.34
C HIS A 14 -13.36 -7.79 -3.52
N PHE A 15 -12.16 -7.96 -2.96
CA PHE A 15 -11.14 -6.92 -3.03
C PHE A 15 -10.51 -6.80 -4.42
N GLU A 16 -10.30 -7.91 -5.15
CA GLU A 16 -9.75 -7.89 -6.52
C GLU A 16 -10.88 -7.74 -7.55
N ARG A 17 -11.49 -6.55 -7.62
CA ARG A 17 -12.72 -6.30 -8.41
C ARG A 17 -12.52 -6.37 -9.93
N MET A 18 -11.29 -6.18 -10.40
CA MET A 18 -10.93 -6.11 -11.82
C MET A 18 -9.53 -6.68 -12.02
N ASP A 19 -9.25 -7.21 -13.21
CA ASP A 19 -7.89 -7.60 -13.57
C ASP A 19 -6.93 -6.41 -13.46
N GLY A 20 -5.84 -6.59 -12.73
CA GLY A 20 -4.88 -5.51 -12.46
C GLY A 20 -5.27 -4.55 -11.36
N HIS A 21 -6.36 -4.79 -10.61
CA HIS A 21 -6.73 -3.97 -9.45
C HIS A 21 -5.60 -3.90 -8.43
N SER A 22 -4.91 -5.00 -8.14
CA SER A 22 -3.74 -5.01 -7.25
C SER A 22 -2.56 -4.13 -7.72
N LEU A 23 -2.53 -3.68 -8.98
CA LEU A 23 -1.46 -2.81 -9.47
C LEU A 23 -1.44 -1.46 -8.74
N GLY A 24 -2.60 -0.94 -8.35
CA GLY A 24 -2.67 0.30 -7.58
C GLY A 24 -2.08 0.16 -6.17
N ALA A 25 -2.21 -1.01 -5.54
CA ALA A 25 -1.52 -1.30 -4.29
C ALA A 25 0.01 -1.37 -4.47
N VAL A 26 0.49 -1.87 -5.60
CA VAL A 26 1.93 -1.83 -5.94
C VAL A 26 2.39 -0.39 -6.13
N ALA A 27 1.59 0.45 -6.80
CA ALA A 27 1.90 1.86 -7.02
C ALA A 27 1.99 2.62 -5.69
N VAL A 28 1.01 2.47 -4.80
CA VAL A 28 1.01 3.09 -3.46
C VAL A 28 2.26 2.66 -2.67
N ASN A 29 2.57 1.36 -2.66
CA ASN A 29 3.73 0.84 -1.93
C ASN A 29 5.04 1.43 -2.49
N THR A 30 5.18 1.44 -3.81
CA THR A 30 6.38 1.94 -4.50
C THR A 30 6.56 3.44 -4.26
N MET A 31 5.49 4.23 -4.35
CA MET A 31 5.53 5.68 -4.09
C MET A 31 5.94 5.98 -2.65
N THR A 32 5.31 5.33 -1.66
CA THR A 32 5.63 5.54 -0.24
C THR A 32 7.05 5.10 0.08
N SER A 33 7.48 3.93 -0.42
CA SER A 33 8.83 3.40 -0.19
C SER A 33 9.90 4.29 -0.82
N SER A 34 9.68 4.76 -2.05
CA SER A 34 10.61 5.67 -2.73
C SER A 34 10.70 7.02 -2.02
N ALA A 35 9.56 7.57 -1.58
CA ALA A 35 9.54 8.80 -0.80
C ALA A 35 10.27 8.65 0.55
N LEU A 36 10.12 7.49 1.21
CA LEU A 36 10.83 7.19 2.44
C LEU A 36 12.34 7.11 2.22
N VAL A 37 12.80 6.40 1.18
CA VAL A 37 14.23 6.34 0.82
C VAL A 37 14.80 7.73 0.56
N LEU A 38 14.12 8.54 -0.25
CA LEU A 38 14.56 9.92 -0.54
C LEU A 38 14.63 10.76 0.74
N THR A 39 13.64 10.61 1.63
CA THR A 39 13.58 11.32 2.91
C THR A 39 14.74 10.90 3.81
N VAL A 40 15.02 9.60 3.92
CA VAL A 40 16.14 9.07 4.72
C VAL A 40 17.48 9.59 4.21
N VAL A 41 17.70 9.56 2.90
CA VAL A 41 18.95 10.07 2.29
C VAL A 41 19.07 11.58 2.49
N ALA A 42 18.01 12.34 2.23
CA ALA A 42 18.01 13.79 2.41
C ALA A 42 18.30 14.17 3.87
N LEU A 43 17.65 13.53 4.84
CA LEU A 43 17.90 13.76 6.26
C LEU A 43 19.32 13.38 6.67
N ALA A 44 19.85 12.26 6.17
CA ALA A 44 21.22 11.86 6.45
C ALA A 44 22.22 12.90 5.94
N LEU A 45 22.02 13.44 4.73
CA LEU A 45 22.88 14.50 4.18
C LEU A 45 22.75 15.83 4.94
N VAL A 46 21.55 16.18 5.42
CA VAL A 46 21.34 17.39 6.23
C VAL A 46 22.01 17.27 7.61
N ILE A 47 21.98 16.09 8.23
CA ILE A 47 22.46 15.88 9.60
C ILE A 47 23.97 15.57 9.64
N ILE A 48 24.42 14.66 8.77
CA ILE A 48 25.82 14.18 8.74
C ILE A 48 26.68 15.09 7.85
N GLY A 49 26.08 15.77 6.89
CA GLY A 49 26.77 16.56 5.87
C GLY A 49 26.98 15.80 4.56
N THR A 50 27.46 16.51 3.54
CA THR A 50 27.70 15.95 2.19
C THR A 50 28.91 15.03 2.11
N ASP A 51 29.76 15.01 3.13
CA ASP A 51 30.92 14.12 3.24
C ASP A 51 30.55 12.73 3.80
N ALA A 52 29.25 12.48 4.01
CA ALA A 52 28.76 11.17 4.43
C ALA A 52 29.19 10.08 3.45
N SER A 53 29.81 9.02 3.98
CA SER A 53 30.25 7.90 3.15
C SER A 53 29.06 7.20 2.47
N THR A 54 29.27 6.72 1.24
CA THR A 54 28.22 5.99 0.50
C THR A 54 27.75 4.75 1.25
N SER A 55 28.64 4.08 2.00
CA SER A 55 28.27 2.92 2.83
C SER A 55 27.35 3.31 3.98
N THR A 56 27.55 4.47 4.61
CA THR A 56 26.61 5.01 5.63
C THR A 56 25.23 5.27 5.03
N LEU A 57 25.17 5.93 3.87
CA LEU A 57 23.89 6.21 3.20
C LEU A 57 23.17 4.93 2.78
N LEU A 58 23.89 3.94 2.25
CA LEU A 58 23.32 2.64 1.90
C LEU A 58 22.82 1.89 3.14
N LEU A 59 23.56 1.90 4.25
CA LEU A 59 23.14 1.25 5.48
C LEU A 59 21.83 1.83 6.03
N LEU A 60 21.61 3.14 5.86
CA LEU A 60 20.37 3.81 6.27
C LEU A 60 19.23 3.63 5.27
N ALA A 61 19.51 3.76 3.97
CA ALA A 61 18.49 3.74 2.92
C ALA A 61 18.04 2.31 2.53
N ALA A 62 18.92 1.31 2.59
CA ALA A 62 18.59 -0.05 2.17
C ALA A 62 17.46 -0.69 2.99
N PRO A 63 17.40 -0.55 4.34
CA PRO A 63 16.24 -0.98 5.11
C PRO A 63 14.92 -0.33 4.66
N ALA A 64 14.95 0.97 4.34
CA ALA A 64 13.79 1.70 3.84
C ALA A 64 13.37 1.25 2.42
N GLY A 65 14.31 0.84 1.58
CA GLY A 65 14.01 0.36 0.23
C GLY A 65 13.65 -1.13 0.14
N LEU A 66 14.08 -1.95 1.10
CA LEU A 66 13.96 -3.41 1.03
C LEU A 66 13.03 -3.98 2.09
N ILE A 67 13.12 -3.52 3.33
CA ILE A 67 12.36 -4.08 4.46
C ILE A 67 10.99 -3.40 4.57
N PHE A 68 10.97 -2.07 4.48
CA PHE A 68 9.73 -1.30 4.57
C PHE A 68 8.64 -1.74 3.57
N PRO A 69 8.89 -1.89 2.25
CA PRO A 69 7.83 -2.29 1.31
C PRO A 69 7.21 -3.65 1.65
N ILE A 70 8.00 -4.59 2.18
CA ILE A 70 7.52 -5.92 2.59
C ILE A 70 6.58 -5.80 3.78
N LEU A 71 6.94 -4.98 4.77
CA LEU A 71 6.10 -4.74 5.95
C LEU A 71 4.87 -3.89 5.64
N PHE A 72 4.97 -2.99 4.66
CA PHE A 72 3.94 -2.04 4.29
C PHE A 72 2.92 -2.60 3.27
N ASP A 73 3.21 -3.72 2.60
CA ASP A 73 2.31 -4.30 1.60
C ASP A 73 0.84 -4.47 2.06
N PRO A 74 0.54 -4.98 3.27
CA PRO A 74 -0.84 -5.10 3.73
C PRO A 74 -1.54 -3.75 3.89
N VAL A 75 -0.80 -2.73 4.33
CA VAL A 75 -1.31 -1.36 4.48
C VAL A 75 -1.55 -0.74 3.10
N SER A 76 -0.62 -0.93 2.17
CA SER A 76 -0.75 -0.46 0.80
C SER A 76 -2.00 -0.99 0.09
N ARG A 77 -2.26 -2.30 0.22
CA ARG A 77 -3.47 -2.92 -0.32
C ARG A 77 -4.75 -2.37 0.31
N THR A 78 -4.73 -2.13 1.63
CA THR A 78 -5.87 -1.54 2.34
C THR A 78 -6.13 -0.10 1.88
N LEU A 79 -5.07 0.71 1.76
CA LEU A 79 -5.16 2.09 1.27
C LEU A 79 -5.68 2.14 -0.16
N TRP A 80 -5.15 1.29 -1.03
CA TRP A 80 -5.61 1.23 -2.42
C TRP A 80 -7.10 0.87 -2.51
N ASN A 81 -7.56 -0.14 -1.78
CA ASN A 81 -8.97 -0.51 -1.74
C ASN A 81 -9.85 0.65 -1.22
N ALA A 82 -9.40 1.38 -0.21
CA ALA A 82 -10.12 2.56 0.28
C ALA A 82 -10.18 3.68 -0.77
N ILE A 83 -9.07 3.95 -1.46
CA ILE A 83 -8.98 4.95 -2.53
C ILE A 83 -9.90 4.57 -3.69
N GLU A 84 -9.88 3.31 -4.13
CA GLU A 84 -10.74 2.82 -5.21
C GLU A 84 -12.22 2.88 -4.83
N LEU A 85 -12.59 2.55 -3.59
CA LEU A 85 -13.97 2.69 -3.11
C LEU A 85 -14.47 4.14 -3.07
N LEU A 86 -13.57 5.08 -2.77
CA LEU A 86 -13.89 6.52 -2.82
C LEU A 86 -14.07 7.02 -4.26
N MET A 87 -13.24 6.55 -5.20
CA MET A 87 -13.32 6.95 -6.61
C MET A 87 -14.47 6.27 -7.35
N ARG A 88 -14.69 4.97 -7.07
CA ARG A 88 -15.68 4.10 -7.70
C ARG A 88 -16.40 3.30 -6.62
N PRO A 89 -17.49 3.85 -6.08
CA PRO A 89 -18.34 3.15 -5.14
C PRO A 89 -18.79 1.78 -5.69
N PRO A 90 -18.98 0.78 -4.81
CA PRO A 90 -19.31 -0.57 -5.23
C PRO A 90 -20.70 -0.63 -5.84
N GLN A 91 -20.83 -1.33 -6.96
CA GLN A 91 -22.11 -1.61 -7.59
C GLN A 91 -22.76 -2.85 -6.94
N ALA A 92 -24.10 -2.93 -6.96
CA ALA A 92 -24.82 -4.02 -6.28
C ALA A 92 -24.49 -5.42 -6.84
N ASN A 93 -24.03 -5.52 -8.09
CA ASN A 93 -23.59 -6.76 -8.72
C ASN A 93 -22.19 -7.21 -8.28
N GLU A 94 -21.36 -6.31 -7.76
CA GLU A 94 -20.00 -6.59 -7.25
C GLU A 94 -20.00 -7.04 -5.78
N ILE A 95 -21.15 -6.92 -5.12
CA ILE A 95 -21.37 -7.43 -3.75
C ILE A 95 -21.98 -8.84 -3.84
N ARG A 96 -21.44 -9.78 -3.05
CA ARG A 96 -22.02 -11.12 -2.91
C ARG A 96 -23.52 -11.04 -2.61
N LYS A 97 -24.30 -11.90 -3.28
CA LYS A 97 -25.78 -11.86 -3.24
C LYS A 97 -26.33 -11.86 -1.80
N GLU A 98 -25.71 -12.62 -0.93
CA GLU A 98 -26.06 -12.75 0.49
C GLU A 98 -25.94 -11.43 1.29
N PHE A 99 -25.04 -10.53 0.90
CA PHE A 99 -24.79 -9.26 1.58
C PHE A 99 -25.49 -8.05 0.92
N ARG A 100 -26.20 -8.25 -0.21
CA ARG A 100 -26.81 -7.18 -1.01
C ARG A 100 -27.93 -6.41 -0.29
N HIS A 101 -28.49 -6.99 0.78
CA HIS A 101 -29.52 -6.38 1.62
C HIS A 101 -28.94 -5.49 2.73
N ILE A 102 -27.62 -5.54 2.96
CA ILE A 102 -26.96 -4.68 3.93
C ILE A 102 -26.81 -3.30 3.29
N LYS A 103 -27.46 -2.28 3.87
CA LYS A 103 -27.21 -0.87 3.52
C LYS A 103 -25.76 -0.54 3.84
N VAL A 104 -24.90 -0.55 2.82
CA VAL A 104 -23.56 0.03 2.90
C VAL A 104 -23.77 1.55 2.98
N ARG A 105 -23.50 2.12 4.17
CA ARG A 105 -23.62 3.55 4.43
C ARG A 105 -22.38 4.29 3.96
#